data_AF-A0A7C4J8Z1-F1
#
_entry.id   AF-A0A7C4J8Z1-F1
#
_cell.length_a   1.000
_cell.length_b   1.000
_cell.length_c   1.000
_cell.angle_alpha   90.00
_cell.angle_beta   90.00
_cell.angle_gamma   90.00
#
_symmetry.space_group_name_H-M   'P 1'
#
loop_
_entity.id
_entity.type
_entity.pdbx_description
1 polymer ?
#
loop_
_entity_poly.entity_id
_entity_poly.type
_entity_poly.pdbx_seq_one_letter_code
_entity_poly.pdbx_strand_id
1 'polypeptide(L)' 'MRWIYETLQKDDDRSIAEDYFIDRLQNDFGDYAKDQLDIAVDWGRYAELFAYDDLSGELFLEDDNAAKA' A
#
# COMPACT_ATOMS: atom_id res chain seq x y z
N MET A 1 4.58 -4.76 -5.97
CA MET A 1 5.15 -4.65 -4.62
C MET A 1 6.22 -3.59 -4.51
N ARG A 2 7.40 -3.77 -5.11
CA ARG A 2 8.52 -2.84 -4.97
C ARG A 2 8.13 -1.39 -5.24
N TRP A 3 7.33 -1.15 -6.28
CA TRP A 3 6.83 0.19 -6.60
C TRP A 3 5.94 0.79 -5.48
N ILE A 4 5.02 0.02 -4.90
CA ILE A 4 4.17 0.48 -3.77
C ILE A 4 5.07 0.89 -2.60
N TYR A 5 5.99 0.01 -2.20
CA TYR A 5 6.94 0.26 -1.12
C TYR A 5 7.85 1.48 -1.37
N GLU A 6 8.38 1.64 -2.59
CA GLU A 6 9.19 2.79 -2.98
C GLU A 6 8.38 4.09 -3.07
N THR A 7 7.07 4.01 -3.32
CA THR A 7 6.19 5.19 -3.33
C THR A 7 5.93 5.65 -1.90
N LEU A 8 5.60 4.73 -0.99
CA LEU A 8 5.43 5.05 0.44
C LEU A 8 6.70 5.61 1.08
N GLN A 9 7.89 5.07 0.76
CA GLN A 9 9.16 5.61 1.28
C GLN A 9 9.48 7.05 0.83
N LYS A 10 8.89 7.51 -0.28
CA LYS A 10 9.12 8.86 -0.81
C LYS A 10 8.12 9.88 -0.28
N ASP A 11 7.03 9.41 0.30
CA ASP A 11 6.05 10.27 0.95
C ASP A 11 6.54 10.66 2.34
N ASP A 12 6.34 11.92 2.72
CA ASP A 12 6.83 12.46 4.00
C ASP A 12 6.13 11.80 5.19
N ASP A 13 4.83 11.50 5.05
CA ASP A 13 4.01 10.85 6.07
C ASP A 13 4.04 9.32 5.94
N ARG A 14 4.71 8.80 4.91
CA ARG A 14 4.78 7.36 4.55
C ARG A 14 3.42 6.70 4.44
N SER A 15 2.38 7.48 4.12
CA SER A 15 1.00 7.02 3.94
C SER A 15 0.46 7.59 2.64
N ILE A 16 -0.18 6.75 1.83
CA ILE A 16 -0.79 7.17 0.58
C ILE A 16 -2.14 6.47 0.44
N ALA A 17 -3.17 7.24 0.09
CA ALA A 17 -4.52 6.74 -0.16
C ALA A 17 -4.55 5.69 -1.29
N GLU A 18 -5.37 4.65 -1.13
CA GLU A 18 -5.49 3.56 -2.12
C GLU A 18 -5.85 4.05 -3.53
N ASP A 19 -6.68 5.09 -3.65
CA ASP A 19 -7.13 5.68 -4.91
C ASP A 19 -5.95 6.07 -5.83
N TYR A 20 -4.84 6.56 -5.26
CA TYR A 20 -3.65 6.88 -6.05
C TYR A 20 -3.08 5.63 -6.77
N PHE A 21 -3.07 4.50 -6.07
CA PHE A 21 -2.56 3.25 -6.63
C PHE A 21 -3.57 2.63 -7.60
N ILE A 22 -4.86 2.70 -7.30
CA ILE A 22 -5.94 2.22 -8.18
C ILE A 22 -5.91 2.98 -9.51
N ASP A 23 -5.82 4.31 -9.47
CA ASP A 23 -5.74 5.15 -10.67
C ASP A 23 -4.55 4.78 -11.55
N ARG A 24 -3.41 4.45 -10.94
CA ARG A 24 -2.21 4.01 -11.66
C ARG A 24 -2.41 2.63 -12.29
N LEU A 25 -3.04 1.71 -11.57
CA LEU A 25 -3.28 0.34 -12.01
C LEU A 25 -4.37 0.25 -13.08
N GLN A 26 -5.29 1.22 -13.15
CA GLN A 26 -6.36 1.25 -14.14
C GLN A 26 -5.85 1.24 -15.58
N ASN A 27 -4.67 1.81 -15.85
CA ASN A 27 -4.09 1.78 -17.20
C ASN A 27 -3.82 0.36 -17.71
N ASP A 28 -3.45 -0.55 -16.81
CA ASP A 28 -3.01 -1.90 -17.18
C ASP A 28 -4.09 -2.96 -16.88
N PHE A 29 -4.94 -2.70 -15.88
CA PHE A 29 -5.91 -3.68 -15.34
C PHE A 29 -7.38 -3.24 -15.48
N GLY A 30 -7.65 -1.99 -15.87
CA GLY A 30 -9.00 -1.45 -16.02
C GLY A 30 -9.84 -1.66 -14.75
N ASP A 31 -11.02 -2.24 -14.90
CA ASP A 31 -11.96 -2.49 -13.81
C ASP A 31 -11.39 -3.41 -12.71
N TYR A 32 -10.38 -4.23 -13.02
CA TYR A 32 -9.73 -5.12 -12.05
C TYR A 32 -8.64 -4.43 -11.23
N ALA A 33 -8.39 -3.14 -11.42
CA ALA A 33 -7.32 -2.42 -10.72
C ALA A 33 -7.43 -2.52 -9.20
N LYS A 34 -8.65 -2.43 -8.65
CA LYS A 34 -8.89 -2.61 -7.22
C LYS A 34 -8.56 -4.03 -6.77
N ASP A 35 -9.09 -5.05 -7.43
CA ASP A 35 -8.80 -6.44 -7.10
C ASP A 35 -7.29 -6.76 -7.16
N GLN A 36 -6.57 -6.14 -8.10
CA GLN A 36 -5.11 -6.28 -8.18
C GLN A 36 -4.39 -5.57 -7.05
N LEU A 37 -4.88 -4.41 -6.60
CA LEU A 37 -4.35 -3.74 -5.42
C LEU A 37 -4.59 -4.57 -4.17
N ASP A 38 -5.78 -5.14 -3.98
CA ASP A 38 -6.11 -5.98 -2.83
C ASP A 38 -5.19 -7.20 -2.75
N ILE A 39 -5.02 -7.92 -3.88
CA ILE A 39 -4.03 -9.01 -3.97
C ILE A 39 -2.64 -8.49 -3.63
N ALA A 40 -2.30 -7.28 -4.08
CA ALA A 40 -0.99 -6.73 -3.83
C ALA A 40 -0.75 -6.39 -2.34
N VAL A 41 -1.78 -5.86 -1.67
CA VAL A 41 -1.78 -5.60 -0.24
C VAL A 41 -1.62 -6.89 0.55
N ASP A 42 -2.37 -7.94 0.21
CA ASP A 42 -2.29 -9.23 0.90
C ASP A 42 -0.87 -9.82 0.86
N TRP A 43 -0.23 -9.84 -0.31
CA TRP A 43 1.15 -10.31 -0.42
C TRP A 43 2.15 -9.37 0.26
N GLY A 44 1.90 -8.06 0.26
CA GLY A 44 2.73 -7.07 0.94
C GLY A 44 2.74 -7.25 2.45
N ARG A 45 1.55 -7.47 3.03
CA ARG A 45 1.36 -7.77 4.46
C ARG A 45 1.98 -9.11 4.84
N TYR A 46 1.81 -10.14 4.02
CA TYR A 46 2.45 -11.44 4.23
C TYR A 46 3.99 -11.36 4.27
N ALA A 47 4.57 -10.42 3.50
CA ALA A 47 6.00 -10.18 3.46
C ALA A 47 6.49 -9.12 4.46
N GLU A 48 5.62 -8.60 5.33
CA GLU A 48 5.91 -7.53 6.30
C GLU A 48 6.52 -6.27 5.65
N LEU A 49 6.13 -5.94 4.41
CA LEU A 49 6.69 -4.79 3.69
C LEU A 49 5.99 -3.47 4.04
N PHE A 50 4.71 -3.52 4.39
CA PHE A 50 3.86 -2.39 4.76
C PHE A 50 2.54 -2.93 5.37
N ALA A 51 1.82 -2.09 6.10
CA ALA A 51 0.51 -2.38 6.69
C ALA A 51 -0.62 -1.69 5.90
N TYR A 52 -1.87 -2.05 6.22
CA TYR A 52 -3.08 -1.49 5.62
C TYR A 52 -4.15 -1.31 6.69
N ASP A 53 -4.83 -0.15 6.68
CA ASP A 53 -5.95 0.15 7.57
C ASP A 53 -7.29 0.11 6.80
N ASP A 54 -8.11 -0.89 7.11
CA ASP A 54 -9.41 -1.12 6.48
C ASP A 54 -10.44 0.00 6.71
N LEU A 55 -10.27 0.81 7.77
CA LEU A 55 -11.20 1.90 8.09
C LEU A 55 -10.94 3.15 7.25
N SER A 56 -9.66 3.46 7.04
CA SER A 56 -9.22 4.65 6.29
C SER A 56 -8.93 4.37 4.83
N GLY A 57 -8.62 3.11 4.46
CA GLY A 57 -8.19 2.75 3.12
C GLY A 57 -6.73 3.18 2.83
N GLU A 58 -5.89 3.20 3.86
CA GLU A 58 -4.51 3.68 3.76
C GLU A 58 -3.49 2.54 3.88
N LEU A 59 -2.48 2.55 3.00
CA LEU A 59 -1.27 1.75 3.15
C LEU A 59 -0.19 2.58 3.84
N PHE A 60 0.48 2.02 4.85
CA PHE A 60 1.50 2.73 5.62
C PHE A 60 2.70 1.86 6.00
N LEU A 61 3.84 2.48 6.24
CA LEU A 61 5.02 1.81 6.79
C LEU A 61 5.01 1.89 8.32
N GLU A 62 5.08 0.75 8.98
CA GLU A 62 5.31 0.71 10.43
C GLU A 62 6.73 1.22 10.71
N ASP A 63 6.86 2.18 11.63
CA ASP A 63 8.17 2.58 12.13
C ASP A 63 8.70 1.48 13.07
N ASP A 64 9.93 1.03 12.86
CA ASP A 64 10.62 0.01 13.69
C ASP A 64 10.64 0.34 15.21
N ASN A 65 10.37 1.60 15.57
CA ASN A 65 10.29 2.06 16.95
C ASN A 65 8.91 1.89 17.62
N ALA A 66 7.83 1.72 16.85
CA ALA A 66 6.48 1.55 17.39
C ALA A 66 6.21 0.13 17.91
N ALA A 67 6.87 -0.88 17.34
CA ALA A 67 6.71 -2.29 17.73
C ALA A 67 7.45 -2.69 19.03
N LYS A 68 8.14 -1.75 19.71
CA LYS A 68 8.94 -2.01 20.93
C LYS A 68 8.51 -1.21 22.17
N ALA A 69 7.35 -0.55 22.16
CA ALA A 69 6.82 0.20 23.31
C ALA A 69 5.86 -0.63 24.16
#